data_AF-A0A4S1W825-F1
#
_entry.id   AF-A0A4S1W825-F1
#
_cell.length_a   1.000
_cell.length_b   1.000
_cell.length_c   1.000
_cell.angle_alpha   90.00
_cell.angle_beta   90.00
_cell.angle_gamma   90.00
#
_symmetry.space_group_name_H-M   'P 1'
#
loop_
_entity.id
_entity.type
_entity.pdbx_description
1 polymer ?
#
loop_
_entity_poly.entity_id
_entity_poly.type
_entity_poly.pdbx_seq_one_letter_code
_entity_poly.pdbx_strand_id
1 'polypeptide(L)'
;MTHRSFLRLAALAGALALAACAKGPPPAPISAPVAVSDGDIDGVQALLMQGDRKGAEKLLKPLLRREPMNPRLALLHDSIAGDPHEQLGPVNYPYTVHAGETIEAIADRLLGNRLKAYQLARYNGLANPSTLAAGLILRIPGAPPKPKPQPAPERPARPAATAPARPRPAAP
;
A
#
# COMPACT_ATOMS: atom_id res chain seq x y z
N MET A 1 4.56 -65.49 25.49
CA MET A 1 3.50 -66.21 24.72
C MET A 1 3.30 -65.48 23.41
N THR A 2 4.07 -65.82 22.36
CA THR A 2 3.81 -66.90 21.37
C THR A 2 2.80 -66.46 20.30
N HIS A 3 3.31 -66.12 19.11
CA HIS A 3 3.09 -66.84 17.85
C HIS A 3 1.90 -66.28 17.04
N ARG A 4 1.91 -66.19 15.71
CA ARG A 4 2.65 -66.95 14.70
C ARG A 4 2.58 -66.22 13.35
N SER A 5 3.73 -66.17 12.69
CA SER A 5 3.88 -66.01 11.25
C SER A 5 3.09 -67.09 10.51
N PHE A 6 2.41 -66.72 9.42
CA PHE A 6 2.00 -67.65 8.37
C PHE A 6 2.26 -67.04 7.01
N LEU A 7 3.45 -67.33 6.48
CA LEU A 7 3.72 -67.40 5.05
C LEU A 7 2.93 -68.58 4.47
N ARG A 8 2.12 -68.35 3.43
CA ARG A 8 1.76 -69.39 2.46
C ARG A 8 1.89 -68.83 1.05
N LEU A 9 2.99 -69.24 0.41
CA LEU A 9 3.14 -69.30 -1.05
C LEU A 9 2.07 -70.26 -1.61
N ALA A 10 1.36 -69.84 -2.65
CA ALA A 10 0.87 -70.72 -3.70
C ALA A 10 0.59 -69.90 -4.96
N ALA A 11 1.34 -70.22 -6.02
CA ALA A 11 1.19 -69.72 -7.37
C ALA A 11 -0.05 -70.32 -8.05
N LEU A 12 -0.71 -69.59 -8.97
CA LEU A 12 -0.89 -70.02 -10.36
C LEU A 12 -1.58 -68.94 -11.22
N ALA A 13 -0.99 -68.76 -12.39
CA ALA A 13 -1.47 -68.20 -13.65
C ALA A 13 -2.98 -67.88 -13.80
N GLY A 14 -3.25 -66.68 -14.30
CA GLY A 14 -4.50 -66.29 -14.95
C GLY A 14 -4.32 -64.98 -15.69
N ALA A 15 -4.16 -65.07 -17.02
CA ALA A 15 -4.02 -63.92 -17.89
C ALA A 15 -5.27 -63.02 -17.79
N LEU A 16 -5.07 -61.75 -17.38
CA LEU A 16 -6.04 -60.69 -17.59
C LEU A 16 -5.37 -59.57 -18.40
N ALA A 17 -5.48 -59.69 -19.72
CA ALA A 17 -5.31 -58.54 -20.59
C ALA A 17 -6.57 -57.67 -20.47
N LEU A 18 -6.47 -56.58 -19.71
CA LEU A 18 -7.33 -55.40 -19.85
C LEU A 18 -6.45 -54.17 -19.65
N ALA A 19 -5.80 -53.77 -20.73
CA ALA A 19 -5.31 -52.41 -20.90
C ALA A 19 -6.53 -51.47 -20.93
N ALA A 20 -7.00 -51.07 -19.76
CA ALA A 20 -7.88 -49.93 -19.62
C ALA A 20 -7.00 -48.70 -19.39
N CYS A 21 -6.69 -48.00 -20.47
CA CYS A 21 -6.24 -46.62 -20.44
C CYS A 21 -7.33 -45.77 -19.76
N ALA A 22 -7.31 -45.70 -18.43
CA ALA A 22 -8.04 -44.66 -17.71
C ALA A 22 -7.32 -43.34 -17.96
N LYS A 23 -7.65 -42.70 -19.08
CA LYS A 23 -7.34 -41.31 -19.39
C LYS A 23 -8.25 -40.43 -18.52
N GLY A 24 -8.13 -40.56 -17.20
CA GLY A 24 -8.75 -39.63 -16.27
C GLY A 24 -8.07 -38.26 -16.44
N PRO A 25 -8.83 -37.15 -16.50
CA PRO A 25 -8.20 -35.84 -16.39
C PRO A 25 -7.34 -35.80 -15.11
N PRO A 26 -6.14 -35.17 -15.14
CA PRO A 26 -5.32 -35.05 -13.95
C PRO A 26 -6.15 -34.42 -12.83
N PRO A 27 -5.96 -34.83 -11.55
CA PRO A 27 -6.64 -34.18 -10.44
C PRO A 27 -6.35 -32.67 -10.54
N ALA A 28 -7.41 -31.85 -10.57
CA ALA A 28 -7.27 -30.41 -10.55
C ALA A 28 -6.35 -30.01 -9.39
N PRO A 29 -5.42 -29.06 -9.57
CA PRO A 29 -4.58 -28.62 -8.47
C PRO A 29 -5.52 -28.15 -7.35
N ILE A 30 -5.41 -28.80 -6.19
CA ILE A 30 -6.11 -28.42 -4.98
C ILE A 30 -5.73 -26.96 -4.74
N SER A 31 -6.66 -26.02 -4.96
CA SER A 31 -6.39 -24.60 -4.84
C SER A 31 -5.88 -24.35 -3.42
N ALA A 32 -4.68 -23.77 -3.30
CA ALA A 32 -4.12 -23.39 -2.02
C ALA A 32 -5.13 -22.53 -1.24
N PRO A 33 -5.09 -22.53 0.11
CA PRO A 33 -5.92 -21.61 0.89
C PRO A 33 -5.72 -20.18 0.36
N VAL A 34 -6.83 -19.52 0.02
CA VAL A 34 -6.82 -18.17 -0.57
C VAL A 34 -6.33 -17.19 0.50
N ALA A 35 -5.04 -16.82 0.40
CA ALA A 35 -4.46 -15.77 1.22
C ALA A 35 -5.16 -14.43 0.93
N VAL A 36 -5.16 -13.52 1.91
CA VAL A 36 -5.67 -12.16 1.73
C VAL A 36 -4.83 -11.47 0.64
N SER A 37 -5.51 -10.98 -0.39
CA SER A 37 -4.88 -10.35 -1.55
C SER A 37 -4.72 -8.84 -1.35
N ASP A 38 -3.82 -8.21 -2.11
CA ASP A 38 -3.71 -6.74 -2.14
C ASP A 38 -5.03 -6.06 -2.53
N GLY A 39 -5.79 -6.68 -3.44
CA GLY A 39 -7.12 -6.18 -3.83
C GLY A 39 -8.12 -6.16 -2.69
N ASP A 40 -8.06 -7.12 -1.77
CA ASP A 40 -8.92 -7.13 -0.57
C ASP A 40 -8.58 -5.94 0.36
N ILE A 41 -7.27 -5.68 0.54
CA ILE A 41 -6.77 -4.55 1.35
C ILE A 41 -7.17 -3.22 0.71
N ASP A 42 -6.95 -3.08 -0.59
CA ASP A 42 -7.28 -1.88 -1.35
C ASP A 42 -8.79 -1.63 -1.37
N GLY A 43 -9.61 -2.69 -1.40
CA GLY A 43 -11.07 -2.61 -1.27
C GLY A 43 -11.52 -2.01 0.06
N VAL A 44 -10.91 -2.46 1.18
CA VAL A 44 -11.19 -1.87 2.51
C VAL A 44 -10.74 -0.41 2.54
N GLN A 45 -9.53 -0.12 2.03
CA GLN A 45 -9.01 1.24 1.98
C GLN A 45 -9.91 2.18 1.16
N ALA A 46 -10.40 1.73 0.00
CA ALA A 46 -11.28 2.52 -0.86
C ALA A 46 -12.59 2.91 -0.15
N LEU A 47 -13.18 2.01 0.62
CA LEU A 47 -14.39 2.30 1.41
C LEU A 47 -14.12 3.35 2.48
N LEU A 48 -12.97 3.27 3.18
CA LEU A 48 -12.55 4.29 4.14
C LEU A 48 -12.37 5.67 3.47
N MET A 49 -11.77 5.68 2.29
CA MET A 49 -11.54 6.90 1.50
C MET A 49 -12.83 7.56 1.02
N GLN A 50 -13.91 6.79 0.86
CA GLN A 50 -15.26 7.29 0.56
C GLN A 50 -16.03 7.74 1.81
N GLY A 51 -15.50 7.51 3.02
CA GLY A 51 -16.19 7.73 4.28
C GLY A 51 -17.13 6.59 4.69
N ASP A 52 -17.19 5.48 3.95
CA ASP A 52 -17.99 4.30 4.29
C ASP A 52 -17.29 3.41 5.32
N ARG A 53 -17.24 3.92 6.56
CA ARG A 53 -16.65 3.19 7.69
C ARG A 53 -17.36 1.87 7.98
N LYS A 54 -18.68 1.82 7.77
CA LYS A 54 -19.49 0.61 8.04
C LYS A 54 -19.21 -0.48 7.00
N GLY A 55 -19.15 -0.12 5.73
CA GLY A 55 -18.77 -1.03 4.65
C GLY A 55 -17.35 -1.54 4.82
N ALA A 56 -16.40 -0.65 5.12
CA ALA A 56 -15.00 -1.02 5.38
C ALA A 56 -14.89 -2.06 6.51
N GLU A 57 -15.54 -1.81 7.66
CA GLU A 57 -15.56 -2.73 8.80
C GLU A 57 -16.18 -4.10 8.43
N LYS A 58 -17.28 -4.09 7.69
CA LYS A 58 -17.95 -5.31 7.22
C LYS A 58 -17.03 -6.16 6.34
N LEU A 59 -16.26 -5.52 5.46
CA LEU A 59 -15.31 -6.18 4.58
C LEU A 59 -14.05 -6.65 5.35
N LEU A 60 -13.60 -5.87 6.32
CA LEU A 60 -12.38 -6.10 7.08
C LEU A 60 -12.51 -7.27 8.08
N LYS A 61 -13.64 -7.38 8.78
CA LYS A 61 -13.87 -8.41 9.80
C LYS A 61 -13.61 -9.86 9.35
N PRO A 62 -14.12 -10.35 8.20
CA PRO A 62 -13.79 -11.69 7.73
C PRO A 62 -12.34 -11.85 7.28
N LEU A 63 -11.63 -10.78 6.91
CA LEU A 63 -10.20 -10.82 6.57
C LEU A 63 -9.37 -11.01 7.85
N LEU A 64 -9.66 -10.24 8.91
CA LEU A 64 -8.99 -10.38 10.21
C LEU A 64 -9.17 -11.76 10.83
N ARG A 65 -10.33 -12.41 10.66
CA ARG A 65 -10.53 -13.79 11.13
C ARG A 65 -9.65 -14.80 10.40
N ARG A 66 -9.32 -14.55 9.14
CA ARG A 66 -8.47 -15.42 8.33
C ARG A 66 -7.00 -15.19 8.65
N GLU A 67 -6.59 -13.93 8.79
CA GLU A 67 -5.21 -13.55 9.08
C GLU A 67 -5.13 -12.53 10.24
N PRO A 68 -5.31 -12.99 11.50
CA PRO A 68 -5.32 -12.08 12.67
C PRO A 68 -4.01 -11.31 12.89
N MET A 69 -2.89 -11.87 12.41
CA MET A 69 -1.55 -11.30 12.56
C MET A 69 -1.09 -10.48 11.33
N ASN A 70 -1.99 -10.20 10.38
CA ASN A 70 -1.64 -9.39 9.22
C ASN A 70 -1.55 -7.90 9.61
N PRO A 71 -0.36 -7.27 9.52
CA PRO A 71 -0.16 -5.91 10.00
C PRO A 71 -0.95 -4.87 9.20
N ARG A 72 -1.26 -5.13 7.92
CA ARG A 72 -2.06 -4.22 7.08
C ARG A 72 -3.52 -4.24 7.49
N LEU A 73 -4.07 -5.41 7.79
CA LEU A 73 -5.43 -5.54 8.32
C LEU A 73 -5.56 -4.92 9.71
N ALA A 74 -4.57 -5.14 10.58
CA ALA A 74 -4.52 -4.52 11.90
C ALA A 74 -4.50 -2.99 11.80
N LEU A 75 -3.67 -2.43 10.93
CA LEU A 75 -3.62 -0.98 10.72
C LEU A 75 -4.96 -0.42 10.22
N LEU A 76 -5.61 -1.08 9.26
CA LEU A 76 -6.93 -0.64 8.76
C LEU A 76 -8.00 -0.71 9.86
N HIS A 77 -7.96 -1.74 10.70
CA HIS A 77 -8.87 -1.87 11.85
C HIS A 77 -8.66 -0.73 12.84
N ASP A 78 -7.40 -0.47 13.18
CA ASP A 78 -7.03 0.60 14.10
C ASP A 78 -7.47 1.96 13.55
N SER A 79 -7.35 2.16 12.24
CA SER A 79 -7.81 3.36 11.55
C SER A 79 -9.32 3.60 11.69
N ILE A 80 -10.12 2.53 11.85
CA ILE A 80 -11.57 2.59 12.07
C ILE A 80 -11.89 2.82 13.55
N ALA A 81 -11.22 2.09 14.44
CA ALA A 81 -11.61 1.94 15.85
C ALA A 81 -10.97 2.96 16.79
N GLY A 82 -9.71 3.35 16.56
CA GLY A 82 -8.95 4.17 17.50
C GLY A 82 -9.05 5.67 17.25
N ASP A 83 -8.43 6.45 18.15
CA ASP A 83 -8.23 7.89 17.98
C ASP A 83 -6.96 8.16 17.12
N PRO A 84 -7.06 8.94 16.03
CA PRO A 84 -5.91 9.25 15.18
C PRO A 84 -4.79 10.02 15.91
N HIS A 85 -5.10 10.83 16.93
CA HIS A 85 -4.11 11.57 17.71
C HIS A 85 -3.33 10.67 18.66
N GLU A 86 -3.96 9.63 19.19
CA GLU A 86 -3.28 8.61 19.99
C GLU A 86 -2.38 7.73 19.10
N GLN A 87 -2.85 7.40 17.90
CA GLN A 87 -2.14 6.52 16.98
C GLN A 87 -0.96 7.19 16.26
N LEU A 88 -1.12 8.45 15.85
CA LEU A 88 -0.11 9.19 15.09
C LEU A 88 0.71 10.15 15.96
N GLY A 89 0.25 10.42 17.18
CA GLY A 89 0.92 11.26 18.16
C GLY A 89 0.53 12.75 18.11
N PRO A 90 0.87 13.50 19.18
CA PRO A 90 0.46 14.90 19.32
C PRO A 90 1.34 15.86 18.50
N VAL A 91 2.59 15.50 18.24
CA VAL A 91 3.54 16.35 17.50
C VAL A 91 3.16 16.34 16.02
N ASN A 92 3.04 17.52 15.42
CA ASN A 92 2.74 17.69 14.01
C ASN A 92 3.36 18.98 13.44
N TYR A 93 3.39 19.08 12.11
CA TYR A 93 3.81 20.27 11.37
C TYR A 93 2.80 20.59 10.25
N PRO A 94 2.68 21.87 9.84
CA PRO A 94 1.77 22.25 8.76
C PRO A 94 2.31 21.83 7.38
N TYR A 95 1.41 21.40 6.50
CA TYR A 95 1.68 21.07 5.11
C TYR A 95 0.57 21.61 4.22
N THR A 96 0.93 22.41 3.22
CA THR A 96 -0.02 22.92 2.24
C THR A 96 -0.19 21.92 1.11
N VAL A 97 -1.43 21.50 0.86
CA VAL A 97 -1.78 20.57 -0.23
C VAL A 97 -1.55 21.23 -1.59
N HIS A 98 -0.84 20.54 -2.48
CA HIS A 98 -0.63 21.01 -3.85
C HIS A 98 -1.76 20.53 -4.78
N ALA A 99 -1.91 21.21 -5.92
CA ALA A 99 -2.90 20.84 -6.92
C ALA A 99 -2.69 19.40 -7.40
N GLY A 100 -3.76 18.59 -7.37
CA GLY A 100 -3.75 17.19 -7.80
C GLY A 100 -3.19 16.20 -6.79
N GLU A 101 -2.75 16.62 -5.61
CA GLU A 101 -2.35 15.67 -4.57
C GLU A 101 -3.57 14.96 -3.96
N THR A 102 -3.39 13.68 -3.63
CA THR A 102 -4.35 12.89 -2.85
C THR A 102 -3.82 12.67 -1.45
N ILE A 103 -4.71 12.51 -0.48
CA ILE A 103 -4.31 12.23 0.91
C ILE A 103 -3.59 10.88 1.04
N GLU A 104 -3.87 9.93 0.14
CA GLU A 104 -3.13 8.67 0.02
C GLU A 104 -1.68 8.88 -0.39
N ALA A 105 -1.43 9.69 -1.43
CA ALA A 105 -0.08 10.03 -1.86
C ALA A 105 0.69 10.81 -0.79
N ILE A 106 0.00 11.70 -0.06
CA ILE A 106 0.58 12.45 1.07
C ILE A 106 0.95 11.50 2.22
N ALA A 107 0.06 10.59 2.60
CA ALA A 107 0.32 9.61 3.66
C ALA A 107 1.47 8.67 3.30
N ASP A 108 1.53 8.22 2.04
CA ASP A 108 2.63 7.39 1.57
C ASP A 108 3.97 8.13 1.65
N ARG A 109 4.03 9.35 1.11
CA ARG A 109 5.26 10.14 1.06
C ARG A 109 5.73 10.62 2.43
N LEU A 110 4.81 11.05 3.30
CA LEU A 110 5.16 11.74 4.54
C LEU A 110 5.07 10.83 5.78
N LEU A 111 4.17 9.84 5.80
CA LEU A 111 4.01 8.90 6.91
C LEU A 111 4.61 7.52 6.59
N GLY A 112 5.14 7.35 5.37
CA GLY A 112 5.79 6.12 4.89
C GLY A 112 4.82 4.98 4.60
N ASN A 113 3.51 5.23 4.62
CA ASN A 113 2.50 4.20 4.40
C ASN A 113 1.18 4.81 3.92
N ARG A 114 0.83 4.54 2.66
CA ARG A 114 -0.45 4.90 2.03
C ARG A 114 -1.68 4.56 2.88
N LEU A 115 -1.70 3.42 3.59
CA LEU A 115 -2.88 2.98 4.35
C LEU A 115 -3.20 3.91 5.54
N LYS A 116 -2.24 4.73 5.99
CA LYS A 116 -2.47 5.74 7.03
C LYS A 116 -3.30 6.94 6.54
N ALA A 117 -3.67 7.01 5.27
CA ALA A 117 -4.43 8.11 4.70
C ALA A 117 -5.75 8.39 5.43
N TYR A 118 -6.49 7.36 5.83
CA TYR A 118 -7.72 7.53 6.59
C TYR A 118 -7.45 8.10 8.00
N GLN A 119 -6.41 7.63 8.68
CA GLN A 119 -5.99 8.19 9.97
C GLN A 119 -5.58 9.64 9.83
N LEU A 120 -4.81 9.98 8.79
CA LEU A 120 -4.40 11.35 8.50
C LEU A 120 -5.60 12.27 8.20
N ALA A 121 -6.61 11.76 7.49
CA ALA A 121 -7.85 12.48 7.23
C ALA A 121 -8.58 12.79 8.54
N ARG A 122 -8.76 11.78 9.39
CA ARG A 122 -9.40 11.93 10.71
C ARG A 122 -8.61 12.84 11.64
N TYR A 123 -7.28 12.75 11.64
CA TYR A 123 -6.38 13.65 12.38
C TYR A 123 -6.62 15.13 12.02
N ASN A 124 -7.02 15.38 10.77
CA ASN A 124 -7.29 16.71 10.24
C ASN A 124 -8.78 17.09 10.26
N GLY A 125 -9.65 16.25 10.81
CA GLY A 125 -11.09 16.50 10.87
C GLY A 125 -11.80 16.41 9.51
N LEU A 126 -11.21 15.73 8.54
CA LEU A 126 -11.82 15.54 7.22
C LEU A 126 -12.85 14.41 7.27
N ALA A 127 -14.12 14.73 7.02
CA ALA A 127 -15.22 13.76 7.00
C ALA A 127 -15.10 12.79 5.81
N ASN A 128 -14.73 13.31 4.63
CA ASN A 128 -14.46 12.52 3.44
C ASN A 128 -12.99 12.74 3.01
N PRO A 129 -12.12 11.72 3.13
CA PRO A 129 -10.71 11.83 2.71
C PRO A 129 -10.53 12.18 1.22
N SER A 130 -11.50 11.86 0.37
CA SER A 130 -11.43 12.08 -1.08
C SER A 130 -11.72 13.53 -1.51
N THR A 131 -12.20 14.39 -0.61
CA THR A 131 -12.54 15.80 -0.92
C THR A 131 -11.38 16.76 -0.66
N LEU A 132 -10.14 16.30 -0.80
CA LEU A 132 -8.96 17.11 -0.51
C LEU A 132 -8.82 18.24 -1.54
N ALA A 133 -8.79 19.48 -1.06
CA ALA A 133 -8.65 20.67 -1.90
C ALA A 133 -7.20 21.20 -1.91
N ALA A 134 -6.76 21.72 -3.05
CA ALA A 134 -5.50 22.42 -3.16
C ALA A 134 -5.48 23.67 -2.27
N GLY A 135 -4.34 23.97 -1.66
CA GLY A 135 -4.17 25.09 -0.74
C GLY A 135 -4.65 24.81 0.69
N LEU A 136 -5.32 23.68 0.95
CA LEU A 136 -5.66 23.26 2.30
C LEU A 136 -4.39 23.02 3.12
N ILE A 137 -4.37 23.50 4.36
CA ILE A 137 -3.26 23.25 5.30
C ILE A 137 -3.62 22.04 6.15
N LEU A 138 -2.87 20.96 6.01
CA LEU A 138 -2.94 19.77 6.83
C LEU A 138 -1.93 19.84 7.98
N ARG A 139 -2.31 19.31 9.14
CA ARG A 139 -1.42 18.92 10.21
C ARG A 139 -0.88 17.52 9.89
N ILE A 140 0.41 17.43 9.64
CA ILE A 140 1.10 16.17 9.36
C ILE A 140 1.79 15.69 10.65
N PRO A 141 1.44 14.50 11.16
CA PRO A 141 2.05 13.98 12.38
C PRO A 141 3.54 13.69 12.23
N GLY A 142 4.27 13.88 13.33
CA GLY A 142 5.72 13.71 13.40
C GLY A 142 6.50 15.01 13.19
N ALA A 143 7.79 14.86 12.90
CA ALA A 143 8.69 15.97 12.63
C ALA A 143 8.76 16.24 11.11
N PRO A 144 8.93 17.50 10.69
CA PRO A 144 9.05 17.82 9.28
C PRO A 144 10.26 17.11 8.66
N PRO A 145 10.14 16.58 7.43
CA PRO A 145 11.28 16.02 6.74
C PRO A 145 12.35 17.09 6.58
N LYS A 146 13.61 16.72 6.83
CA LYS A 146 14.74 17.63 6.63
C LYS A 146 14.72 18.10 5.18
N PRO A 147 14.77 19.42 4.91
CA PRO A 147 14.89 19.92 3.55
C PRO A 147 16.09 19.27 2.89
N LYS A 148 15.88 18.54 1.79
CA LYS A 148 16.99 18.20 0.91
C LYS A 148 17.53 19.52 0.37
N PRO A 149 18.87 19.72 0.28
CA PRO A 149 19.42 20.91 -0.35
C PRO A 149 18.81 21.04 -1.75
N GLN A 150 17.90 21.99 -1.94
CA GLN A 150 17.42 22.35 -3.26
C GLN A 150 18.58 23.07 -3.95
N PRO A 151 18.95 22.67 -5.18
CA PRO A 151 19.79 23.51 -6.01
C PRO A 151 19.17 24.91 -6.02
N ALA A 152 19.95 25.92 -5.65
CA ALA A 152 19.48 27.30 -5.68
C ALA A 152 18.88 27.54 -7.07
N PRO A 153 17.69 28.16 -7.19
CA PRO A 153 17.18 28.54 -8.50
C PRO A 153 18.28 29.33 -9.19
N GLU A 154 18.78 28.81 -10.32
CA GLU A 154 19.70 29.52 -11.19
C GLU A 154 19.00 30.83 -11.53
N ARG A 155 19.46 31.89 -10.88
CA ARG A 155 19.08 33.25 -11.20
C ARG A 155 19.37 33.38 -12.70
N PRO A 156 18.39 33.73 -13.56
CA PRO A 156 18.66 33.88 -14.98
C PRO A 156 19.91 34.75 -15.11
N ALA A 157 20.96 34.21 -15.72
CA ALA A 157 22.14 35.00 -16.03
C ALA A 157 21.61 36.21 -16.81
N ARG A 158 21.74 37.41 -16.23
CA ARG A 158 21.49 38.64 -16.97
C ARG A 158 22.24 38.50 -18.29
N PRO A 159 21.60 38.74 -19.45
CA PRO A 159 22.33 38.81 -20.71
C PRO A 159 23.53 39.74 -20.47
N ALA A 160 24.73 39.22 -20.66
CA ALA A 160 25.93 40.02 -20.59
C ALA A 160 25.73 41.16 -21.59
N ALA A 161 25.64 42.39 -21.09
CA ALA A 161 25.59 43.56 -21.94
C ALA A 161 26.83 43.52 -22.84
N THR A 162 26.61 43.39 -24.14
CA THR A 162 27.64 43.57 -25.15
C THR A 162 28.22 44.97 -24.98
N ALA A 163 29.44 45.04 -24.47
CA ALA A 163 30.20 46.27 -24.42
C ALA A 163 30.36 46.81 -25.86
N PRO A 164 30.03 48.09 -26.13
CA PRO A 164 30.26 48.66 -27.45
C PRO A 164 31.76 48.73 -27.74
N ALA A 165 32.16 48.24 -28.92
CA ALA A 165 33.53 48.32 -29.40
C ALA A 165 33.97 49.78 -29.49
N ARG A 166 35.06 50.11 -28.81
CA ARG A 166 35.71 51.42 -28.88
C ARG A 166 36.27 51.63 -30.30
N PRO A 167 35.94 52.71 -31.03
CA PRO A 167 36.58 52.96 -32.31
C PRO A 167 38.07 53.26 -32.11
N ARG A 168 38.90 52.61 -32.93
CA ARG A 168 40.36 52.79 -32.98
C ARG A 168 40.66 54.19 -33.53
N PRO A 169 41.51 55.02 -32.90
CA PRO A 169 41.83 56.33 -33.44
C PRO A 169 42.70 56.18 -34.70
N ALA A 170 42.33 56.88 -35.76
CA ALA A 170 43.20 57.11 -36.91
C ALA A 170 44.29 58.12 -36.50
N ALA A 171 45.55 57.77 -36.75
CA ALA A 171 46.71 58.64 -36.57
C ALA A 171 46.81 59.64 -37.75
N PRO A 172 47.46 60.81 -37.55
CA PRO A 172 47.59 61.86 -38.57
C PRO A 172 48.47 61.49 -39.75
#